data_AF-A0AAW2CKC7-F1
#
_entry.id   AF-A0AAW2CKC7-F1
#
_cell.length_a   1.000
_cell.length_b   1.000
_cell.length_c   1.000
_cell.angle_alpha   90.00
_cell.angle_beta   90.00
_cell.angle_gamma   90.00
#
_symmetry.space_group_name_H-M   'P 1'
#
loop_
_entity.id
_entity.type
_entity.pdbx_description
1 polymer ?
#
loop_
_entity_poly.entity_id
_entity_poly.type
_entity_poly.pdbx_seq_one_letter_code
_entity_poly.pdbx_strand_id
1 'polypeptide(L)'
;MEASSIVLHSKTLPFGITLTDNKLSFRPFNKHLPSTNCQRHQSLKPIKPPSHWQFNASPLAFSPTRTRTHLLTPLKCSYSNTTSSDSQNPLLKPLKNLSFDSLKKTLSQLTPIDVVKWSGVLSIAIAATKWTVNMLFNPFFWMYFSWTWLFWPWFVAIALAIYGLYSFRKHLIGAASIFEQLAIVTSTFTWLTLVPPAHFNGYLEGWPFVFFFVYHYFFFFNVSVRKRLYGDYYARPHDPKWDVNPPKWYRLLFCVGVMVGHWLAAFEGPELHRIPGGWTNVGVWILIILTMLMQYNSTLYLAKYSEKVVVPTAVVQFGPYRWVRHPIYSSTMLLFATYCVALRAPLSLLFVAAVCLFYYEQKAKLEEALMVETFGERYVEYATKVRYKFIPFIY
;
A
#
# COMPACT_ATOMS: atom_id res chain seq x y z
N MET A 1 -8.22 30.87 -12.28
CA MET A 1 -7.62 31.98 -11.52
C MET A 1 -6.44 31.42 -10.77
N GLU A 2 -5.26 31.88 -11.18
CA GLU A 2 -3.93 31.43 -10.79
C GLU A 2 -3.59 31.78 -9.34
N ALA A 3 -2.80 30.91 -8.71
CA ALA A 3 -1.59 31.23 -7.91
C ALA A 3 -1.07 29.88 -7.35
N SER A 4 -0.05 29.26 -7.94
CA SER A 4 1.39 29.56 -7.84
C SER A 4 2.01 29.18 -6.49
N SER A 5 2.75 28.08 -6.54
CA SER A 5 3.84 27.63 -5.67
C SER A 5 4.82 28.72 -5.21
N ILE A 6 5.51 28.53 -4.08
CA ILE A 6 7.00 28.50 -3.95
C ILE A 6 7.48 28.33 -2.48
N VAL A 7 8.22 27.23 -2.27
CA VAL A 7 9.54 27.05 -1.62
C VAL A 7 9.82 27.50 -0.17
N LEU A 8 10.02 26.47 0.68
CA LEU A 8 11.16 26.15 1.58
C LEU A 8 12.19 27.22 2.04
N HIS A 9 12.43 27.16 3.36
CA HIS A 9 13.70 27.34 4.10
C HIS A 9 14.33 28.74 4.23
N SER A 10 14.46 29.20 5.49
CA SER A 10 15.69 29.86 5.94
C SER A 10 15.94 29.70 7.44
N LYS A 11 17.21 29.44 7.75
CA LYS A 11 17.85 29.38 9.07
C LYS A 11 17.67 30.70 9.83
N THR A 12 17.37 30.62 11.13
CA THR A 12 17.38 31.75 12.05
C THR A 12 18.69 31.80 12.82
N LEU A 13 19.39 32.93 12.75
CA LEU A 13 20.12 33.51 13.88
C LEU A 13 19.95 35.05 13.82
N PRO A 14 19.73 35.71 14.96
CA PRO A 14 19.21 37.07 15.02
C PRO A 14 20.34 38.10 15.15
N PHE A 15 20.18 39.31 14.63
CA PHE A 15 20.76 40.49 15.25
C PHE A 15 20.00 41.75 14.82
N GLY A 16 19.88 42.67 15.78
CA GLY A 16 18.85 43.69 15.88
C GLY A 16 18.92 44.85 14.90
N ILE A 17 17.79 45.54 14.84
CA ILE A 17 17.55 46.75 14.06
C ILE A 17 17.89 47.96 14.94
N THR A 18 18.92 48.71 14.55
CA THR A 18 19.03 50.14 14.86
C THR A 18 18.55 50.94 13.66
N LEU A 19 17.76 51.96 13.96
CA LEU A 19 16.90 52.71 13.05
C LEU A 19 17.57 54.06 12.79
N THR A 20 17.86 54.40 11.53
CA THR A 20 18.05 55.80 11.11
C THR A 20 17.80 55.97 9.62
N ASP A 21 17.13 57.07 9.32
CA ASP A 21 16.59 57.54 8.05
C ASP A 21 17.58 57.72 6.89
N ASN A 22 16.95 57.72 5.71
CA ASN A 22 17.22 58.58 4.55
C ASN A 22 18.25 58.17 3.47
N LYS A 23 17.70 58.24 2.25
CA LYS A 23 18.30 58.48 0.92
C LYS A 23 18.72 57.27 0.06
N LEU A 24 17.91 57.11 -0.99
CA LEU A 24 18.27 56.63 -2.32
C LEU A 24 19.62 57.18 -2.80
N SER A 25 20.45 56.30 -3.38
CA SER A 25 21.14 56.65 -4.63
C SER A 25 21.35 55.42 -5.50
N PHE A 26 21.00 55.58 -6.77
CA PHE A 26 21.28 54.66 -7.88
C PHE A 26 22.65 55.02 -8.47
N ARG A 27 23.53 54.04 -8.70
CA ARG A 27 23.98 53.61 -10.05
C ARG A 27 25.23 52.68 -10.01
N PRO A 28 25.43 51.89 -11.08
CA PRO A 28 26.24 50.66 -11.10
C PRO A 28 27.66 50.94 -11.56
N PHE A 29 28.60 50.02 -11.33
CA PHE A 29 29.62 49.72 -12.35
C PHE A 29 30.29 48.36 -12.14
N ASN A 30 30.75 47.87 -13.29
CA ASN A 30 31.11 46.53 -13.70
C ASN A 30 32.53 46.07 -13.26
N LYS A 31 32.76 44.76 -13.48
CA LYS A 31 34.03 44.06 -13.84
C LYS A 31 34.96 43.47 -12.75
N HIS A 32 34.92 42.13 -12.71
CA HIS A 32 36.01 41.16 -12.96
C HIS A 32 37.31 41.09 -12.11
N LEU A 33 37.48 39.90 -11.48
CA LEU A 33 38.70 39.05 -11.29
C LEU A 33 39.81 39.55 -10.31
N PRO A 34 40.77 38.69 -9.85
CA PRO A 34 40.70 37.31 -9.35
C PRO A 34 41.56 37.03 -8.07
N SER A 35 41.45 35.79 -7.56
CA SER A 35 42.45 34.95 -6.85
C SER A 35 43.27 35.51 -5.66
N THR A 36 43.28 34.79 -4.53
CA THR A 36 44.42 33.93 -4.13
C THR A 36 44.17 33.17 -2.83
N ASN A 37 44.70 31.94 -2.81
CA ASN A 37 44.85 31.05 -1.65
C ASN A 37 45.63 31.70 -0.51
N CYS A 38 45.27 31.38 0.74
CA CYS A 38 46.27 31.01 1.74
C CYS A 38 45.65 30.18 2.88
N GLN A 39 46.14 28.95 3.02
CA GLN A 39 45.97 28.12 4.21
C GLN A 39 46.83 28.67 5.34
N ARG A 40 46.31 28.67 6.57
CA ARG A 40 47.16 28.44 7.75
C ARG A 40 46.38 27.82 8.90
N HIS A 41 46.72 26.57 9.18
CA HIS A 41 46.53 25.94 10.48
C HIS A 41 47.37 26.66 11.53
N GLN A 42 46.84 26.87 12.72
CA GLN A 42 47.60 26.76 13.96
C GLN A 42 46.68 26.44 15.14
N SER A 43 47.19 25.54 15.97
CA SER A 43 46.58 24.89 17.12
C SER A 43 47.34 25.37 18.38
N LEU A 44 46.65 25.51 19.52
CA LEU A 44 47.04 24.97 20.86
C LEU A 44 46.39 25.76 22.03
N LYS A 45 45.38 25.13 22.65
CA LYS A 45 45.08 24.93 24.10
C LYS A 45 45.29 26.09 25.14
N PRO A 46 45.16 25.86 26.48
CA PRO A 46 43.90 26.05 27.23
C PRO A 46 44.06 26.91 28.53
N ILE A 47 43.01 27.56 29.05
CA ILE A 47 43.05 28.16 30.40
C ILE A 47 41.74 27.86 31.15
N LYS A 48 41.89 27.47 32.43
CA LYS A 48 40.87 27.05 33.42
C LYS A 48 40.82 28.09 34.58
N PRO A 49 39.89 27.98 35.55
CA PRO A 49 38.87 28.99 35.92
C PRO A 49 39.19 29.81 37.19
N PRO A 50 38.26 30.67 37.65
CA PRO A 50 37.56 30.44 38.94
C PRO A 50 36.07 30.92 38.83
N SER A 51 35.14 30.83 39.78
CA SER A 51 34.88 30.06 41.00
C SER A 51 33.46 30.47 41.43
N HIS A 52 32.64 29.52 41.90
CA HIS A 52 31.39 29.69 42.67
C HIS A 52 30.28 30.59 42.11
N TRP A 53 29.06 30.04 41.99
CA TRP A 53 27.91 30.35 42.85
C TRP A 53 26.77 29.40 42.48
N GLN A 54 26.29 28.67 43.48
CA GLN A 54 25.16 27.74 43.40
C GLN A 54 23.85 28.53 43.46
N PHE A 55 22.92 28.25 42.56
CA PHE A 55 21.49 28.41 42.85
C PHE A 55 20.70 27.29 42.17
N ASN A 56 19.94 26.57 43.01
CA ASN A 56 19.00 25.53 42.64
C ASN A 56 17.79 26.12 41.91
N ALA A 57 17.39 25.51 40.79
CA ALA A 57 16.00 25.31 40.42
C ALA A 57 15.91 24.29 39.28
N SER A 58 15.23 23.18 39.53
CA SER A 58 14.80 22.19 38.53
C SER A 58 13.75 22.77 37.59
N PRO A 59 13.70 22.31 36.32
CA PRO A 59 12.56 21.46 35.96
C PRO A 59 12.88 20.34 34.94
N LEU A 60 11.93 19.40 34.86
CA LEU A 60 11.91 18.20 34.03
C LEU A 60 12.10 18.47 32.52
N ALA A 61 12.83 17.58 31.84
CA ALA A 61 12.75 17.39 30.40
C ALA A 61 12.86 15.90 30.04
N PHE A 62 11.81 15.39 29.38
CA PHE A 62 11.77 14.09 28.71
C PHE A 62 12.48 14.18 27.35
N SER A 63 13.29 13.19 27.00
CA SER A 63 13.75 12.97 25.62
C SER A 63 13.75 11.46 25.27
N PRO A 64 13.26 11.06 24.08
CA PRO A 64 13.08 9.66 23.71
C PRO A 64 14.34 9.08 23.04
N THR A 65 14.73 7.87 23.43
CA THR A 65 15.85 7.14 22.83
C THR A 65 15.38 6.18 21.73
N ARG A 66 16.01 6.36 20.57
CA ARG A 66 15.88 5.63 19.32
C ARG A 66 16.86 4.44 19.34
N THR A 67 16.39 3.20 19.22
CA THR A 67 17.25 2.02 19.13
C THR A 67 17.30 1.45 17.71
N ARG A 68 18.52 1.34 17.19
CA ARG A 68 18.90 0.84 15.88
C ARG A 68 19.57 -0.52 16.10
N THR A 69 19.06 -1.59 15.49
CA THR A 69 19.62 -2.95 15.60
C THR A 69 20.50 -3.24 14.39
N HIS A 70 21.76 -3.62 14.63
CA HIS A 70 22.64 -4.23 13.63
C HIS A 70 23.00 -5.66 14.05
N LEU A 71 22.92 -6.56 13.07
CA LEU A 71 23.24 -7.99 13.14
C LEU A 71 24.76 -8.26 13.21
N LEU A 72 25.10 -9.28 14.03
CA LEU A 72 26.09 -10.37 13.90
C LEU A 72 27.54 -10.11 13.43
N THR A 73 28.51 -10.56 14.24
CA THR A 73 29.77 -11.29 13.89
C THR A 73 30.37 -11.93 15.18
N PRO A 74 31.42 -12.79 15.15
CA PRO A 74 31.35 -14.24 14.97
C PRO A 74 31.89 -15.06 16.17
N LEU A 75 31.66 -16.39 16.13
CA LEU A 75 32.11 -17.37 17.12
C LEU A 75 33.64 -17.57 17.13
N LYS A 76 34.23 -17.55 18.33
CA LYS A 76 35.52 -18.17 18.65
C LYS A 76 35.36 -19.05 19.89
N CYS A 77 35.69 -20.33 19.75
CA CYS A 77 35.71 -21.33 20.81
C CYS A 77 36.82 -21.05 21.82
N SER A 78 36.53 -21.22 23.11
CA SER A 78 37.42 -21.97 23.99
C SER A 78 36.62 -22.60 25.13
N TYR A 79 36.99 -23.84 25.43
CA TYR A 79 36.36 -24.77 26.35
C TYR A 79 36.69 -24.42 27.82
N SER A 80 35.69 -24.46 28.70
CA SER A 80 35.84 -25.09 30.02
C SER A 80 34.49 -25.55 30.57
N ASN A 81 34.49 -26.80 31.03
CA ASN A 81 33.35 -27.53 31.55
C ASN A 81 32.80 -26.90 32.83
N THR A 82 31.49 -26.69 32.89
CA THR A 82 30.69 -26.98 34.09
C THR A 82 29.25 -27.26 33.66
N THR A 83 28.74 -28.37 34.17
CA THR A 83 27.39 -28.88 34.06
C THR A 83 26.36 -27.88 34.61
N SER A 84 25.46 -27.38 33.77
CA SER A 84 24.02 -27.31 34.07
C SER A 84 23.26 -26.86 32.83
N SER A 85 22.27 -27.67 32.47
CA SER A 85 21.29 -27.40 31.42
C SER A 85 20.36 -26.28 31.86
N ASP A 86 20.37 -25.14 31.17
CA ASP A 86 19.24 -24.21 31.21
C ASP A 86 19.01 -23.62 29.81
N SER A 87 18.12 -24.27 29.05
CA SER A 87 17.62 -23.74 27.80
C SER A 87 16.77 -22.51 28.09
N GLN A 88 17.28 -21.32 27.78
CA GLN A 88 16.53 -20.07 27.95
C GLN A 88 15.42 -19.95 26.89
N ASN A 89 14.24 -20.50 27.19
CA ASN A 89 13.03 -20.21 26.43
C ASN A 89 12.46 -18.83 26.85
N PRO A 90 12.33 -17.86 25.92
CA PRO A 90 11.87 -16.50 26.23
C PRO A 90 10.38 -16.42 26.64
N LEU A 91 9.60 -17.49 26.43
CA LEU A 91 8.20 -17.60 26.84
C LEU A 91 7.99 -17.85 28.35
N LEU A 92 9.02 -18.31 29.08
CA LEU A 92 8.91 -18.63 30.51
C LEU A 92 9.41 -17.51 31.44
N LYS A 93 10.00 -16.44 30.88
CA LYS A 93 10.43 -15.25 31.66
C LYS A 93 9.29 -14.48 32.34
N PRO A 94 8.07 -14.35 31.76
CA PRO A 94 6.96 -13.67 32.44
C PRO A 94 6.46 -14.46 33.66
N LEU A 95 6.53 -15.80 33.62
CA LEU A 95 6.05 -16.68 34.69
C LEU A 95 7.02 -16.77 35.87
N LYS A 96 8.34 -16.66 35.63
CA LYS A 96 9.36 -16.62 36.71
C LYS A 96 9.37 -15.31 37.51
N ASN A 97 8.83 -14.22 36.97
CA ASN A 97 8.76 -12.92 37.65
C ASN A 97 7.51 -12.71 38.52
N LEU A 98 6.59 -13.67 38.56
CA LEU A 98 5.50 -13.71 39.54
C LEU A 98 6.05 -14.27 40.86
N SER A 99 6.89 -13.49 41.55
CA SER A 99 7.40 -13.91 42.86
C SER A 99 6.26 -13.92 43.88
N PHE A 100 6.22 -14.95 44.70
CA PHE A 100 5.21 -15.12 45.76
C PHE A 100 5.20 -13.93 46.73
N ASP A 101 6.36 -13.30 46.94
CA ASP A 101 6.50 -12.10 47.78
C ASP A 101 5.88 -10.84 47.14
N SER A 102 5.91 -10.71 45.82
CA SER A 102 5.23 -9.62 45.10
C SER A 102 3.70 -9.77 45.21
N LEU A 103 3.19 -10.99 45.04
CA LEU A 103 1.79 -11.32 45.24
C LEU A 103 1.36 -11.10 46.70
N LYS A 104 2.19 -11.51 47.67
CA LYS A 104 1.92 -11.34 49.12
C LYS A 104 1.91 -9.87 49.54
N LYS A 105 2.81 -9.05 49.00
CA LYS A 105 2.87 -7.61 49.26
C LYS A 105 1.65 -6.89 48.66
N THR A 106 1.25 -7.28 47.45
CA THR A 106 0.03 -6.78 46.79
C THR A 106 -1.22 -7.23 47.56
N LEU A 107 -1.25 -8.47 48.06
CA LEU A 107 -2.34 -8.98 48.90
C LEU A 107 -2.48 -8.22 50.23
N SER A 108 -1.35 -7.84 50.84
CA SER A 108 -1.32 -7.14 52.12
C SER A 108 -1.75 -5.66 52.05
N GLN A 109 -1.79 -5.09 50.85
CA GLN A 109 -2.20 -3.69 50.61
C GLN A 109 -3.63 -3.57 50.06
N LEU A 110 -4.34 -4.68 49.85
CA LEU A 110 -5.70 -4.68 49.33
C LEU A 110 -6.67 -4.19 50.41
N THR A 111 -7.39 -3.11 50.11
CA THR A 111 -8.54 -2.72 50.92
C THR A 111 -9.70 -3.70 50.67
N PRO A 112 -10.61 -3.91 51.64
CA PRO A 112 -11.80 -4.75 51.44
C PRO A 112 -12.61 -4.37 50.20
N ILE A 113 -12.60 -3.08 49.84
CA ILE A 113 -13.29 -2.52 48.68
C ILE A 113 -12.61 -2.96 47.36
N ASP A 114 -11.28 -3.02 47.33
CA ASP A 114 -10.55 -3.47 46.15
C ASP A 114 -10.74 -4.97 45.91
N VAL A 115 -10.82 -5.78 46.96
CA VAL A 115 -11.12 -7.22 46.86
C VAL A 115 -12.51 -7.44 46.24
N VAL A 116 -13.51 -6.67 46.65
CA VAL A 116 -14.87 -6.73 46.08
C VAL A 116 -14.87 -6.30 44.61
N LYS A 117 -14.15 -5.24 44.24
CA LYS A 117 -14.02 -4.79 42.84
C LYS A 117 -13.37 -5.86 41.96
N TRP A 118 -12.22 -6.40 42.37
CA TRP A 118 -11.50 -7.42 41.61
C TRP A 118 -12.28 -8.75 41.53
N SER A 119 -12.99 -9.12 42.59
CA SER A 119 -13.91 -10.26 42.59
C SER A 119 -15.06 -10.05 41.61
N GLY A 120 -15.64 -8.85 41.55
CA GLY A 120 -16.67 -8.49 40.58
C GLY A 120 -16.19 -8.55 39.14
N VAL A 121 -15.03 -7.96 38.84
CA VAL A 121 -14.42 -8.03 37.50
C VAL A 121 -14.10 -9.48 37.11
N LEU A 122 -13.55 -10.27 38.03
CA LEU A 122 -13.26 -11.69 37.78
C LEU A 122 -14.53 -12.50 37.54
N SER A 123 -15.60 -12.24 38.29
CA SER A 123 -16.90 -12.89 38.11
C SER A 123 -17.50 -12.57 36.73
N ILE A 124 -17.48 -11.29 36.33
CA ILE A 124 -17.93 -10.86 34.99
C ILE A 124 -17.08 -11.52 33.90
N ALA A 125 -15.75 -11.58 34.08
CA ALA A 125 -14.86 -12.22 33.12
C ALA A 125 -15.12 -13.73 33.00
N ILE A 126 -15.34 -14.44 34.11
CA ILE A 126 -15.70 -15.86 34.13
C ILE A 126 -17.06 -16.07 33.46
N ALA A 127 -18.05 -15.22 33.76
CA ALA A 127 -19.38 -15.29 33.14
C ALA A 127 -19.31 -15.05 31.63
N ALA A 128 -18.58 -14.02 31.18
CA ALA A 128 -18.35 -13.73 29.77
C ALA A 128 -17.62 -14.88 29.06
N THR A 129 -16.61 -15.47 29.72
CA THR A 129 -15.86 -16.62 29.19
C THR A 129 -16.78 -17.84 29.05
N LYS A 130 -17.55 -18.16 30.10
CA LYS A 130 -18.51 -19.27 30.09
C LYS A 130 -19.56 -19.09 29.01
N TRP A 131 -20.09 -17.88 28.85
CA TRP A 131 -21.05 -17.55 27.80
C TRP A 131 -20.43 -17.71 26.41
N THR A 132 -19.21 -17.22 26.21
CA THR A 132 -18.48 -17.32 24.93
C THR A 132 -18.20 -18.77 24.57
N VAL A 133 -17.73 -19.58 25.53
CA VAL A 133 -17.50 -21.02 25.35
C VAL A 133 -18.82 -21.71 25.01
N ASN A 134 -19.89 -21.46 25.75
CA ASN A 134 -21.20 -22.06 25.47
C ASN A 134 -21.75 -21.66 24.10
N MET A 135 -21.51 -20.43 23.63
CA MET A 135 -21.86 -20.00 22.28
C MET A 135 -21.03 -20.75 21.23
N LEU A 136 -19.71 -20.81 21.37
CA LEU A 136 -18.80 -21.48 20.42
C LEU A 136 -19.04 -22.99 20.30
N PHE A 137 -19.39 -23.65 21.40
CA PHE A 137 -19.73 -25.08 21.43
C PHE A 137 -21.23 -25.36 21.19
N ASN A 138 -22.05 -24.32 20.94
CA ASN A 138 -23.44 -24.52 20.55
C ASN A 138 -23.47 -25.16 19.14
N PRO A 139 -24.15 -26.30 18.96
CA PRO A 139 -24.21 -26.99 17.67
C PRO A 139 -24.77 -26.10 16.53
N PHE A 140 -25.61 -25.12 16.87
CA PHE A 140 -26.23 -24.23 15.89
C PHE A 140 -25.45 -22.93 15.66
N PHE A 141 -24.48 -22.57 16.51
CA PHE A 141 -23.74 -21.31 16.35
C PHE A 141 -23.02 -21.28 15.00
N TRP A 142 -22.26 -22.34 14.68
CA TRP A 142 -21.53 -22.41 13.42
C TRP A 142 -22.46 -22.52 12.21
N MET A 143 -23.65 -23.09 12.37
CA MET A 143 -24.67 -23.13 11.31
C MET A 143 -25.18 -21.72 11.00
N TYR A 144 -25.65 -20.97 12.01
CA TYR A 144 -26.14 -19.60 11.81
C TYR A 144 -25.01 -18.64 11.42
N PHE A 145 -23.82 -18.80 12.00
CA PHE A 145 -22.64 -18.05 11.59
C PHE A 145 -22.31 -18.32 10.12
N SER A 146 -22.28 -19.58 9.68
CA SER A 146 -22.12 -19.92 8.26
C SER A 146 -23.23 -19.30 7.40
N TRP A 147 -24.48 -19.27 7.87
CA TRP A 147 -25.57 -18.61 7.16
C TRP A 147 -25.37 -17.11 7.00
N THR A 148 -24.73 -16.42 7.95
CA THR A 148 -24.37 -15.00 7.76
C THR A 148 -23.31 -14.76 6.68
N TRP A 149 -22.55 -15.79 6.31
CA TRP A 149 -21.61 -15.74 5.18
C TRP A 149 -22.23 -16.26 3.88
N LEU A 150 -23.18 -17.20 3.98
CA LEU A 150 -23.93 -17.72 2.84
C LEU A 150 -24.91 -16.68 2.30
N PHE A 151 -25.71 -16.08 3.18
CA PHE A 151 -26.64 -14.99 2.86
C PHE A 151 -25.91 -13.66 2.96
N TRP A 152 -25.94 -12.88 1.88
CA TRP A 152 -25.16 -11.65 1.80
C TRP A 152 -25.60 -10.60 2.85
N PRO A 153 -24.70 -10.22 3.78
CA PRO A 153 -25.04 -9.26 4.81
C PRO A 153 -24.83 -7.82 4.31
N TRP A 154 -25.92 -7.16 3.92
CA TRP A 154 -25.92 -5.74 3.50
C TRP A 154 -25.23 -4.81 4.50
N PHE A 155 -25.39 -5.06 5.79
CA PHE A 155 -24.76 -4.27 6.84
C PHE A 155 -23.23 -4.33 6.78
N VAL A 156 -22.63 -5.50 6.47
CA VAL A 156 -21.17 -5.64 6.31
C VAL A 156 -20.71 -4.88 5.07
N ALA A 157 -21.43 -5.02 3.96
CA ALA A 157 -21.11 -4.33 2.71
C ALA A 157 -21.10 -2.80 2.89
N ILE A 158 -22.13 -2.26 3.55
CA ILE A 158 -22.27 -0.83 3.84
C ILE A 158 -21.20 -0.37 4.83
N ALA A 159 -20.92 -1.13 5.89
CA ALA A 159 -19.86 -0.80 6.84
C ALA A 159 -18.48 -0.74 6.15
N LEU A 160 -18.19 -1.71 5.27
CA LEU A 160 -16.97 -1.70 4.45
C LEU A 160 -16.94 -0.52 3.48
N ALA A 161 -18.07 -0.10 2.90
CA ALA A 161 -18.17 1.08 2.05
C ALA A 161 -17.80 2.36 2.83
N ILE A 162 -18.43 2.56 3.99
CA ILE A 162 -18.21 3.72 4.86
C ILE A 162 -16.75 3.77 5.31
N TYR A 163 -16.21 2.64 5.77
CA TYR A 163 -14.81 2.57 6.21
C TYR A 163 -13.82 2.78 5.05
N GLY A 164 -14.14 2.28 3.85
CA GLY A 164 -13.38 2.52 2.64
C GLY A 164 -13.36 4.00 2.23
N LEU A 165 -14.51 4.66 2.25
CA LEU A 165 -14.64 6.11 1.97
C LEU A 165 -13.91 6.96 3.01
N TYR A 166 -14.03 6.62 4.30
CA TYR A 166 -13.28 7.27 5.37
C TYR A 166 -11.76 7.15 5.13
N SER A 167 -11.29 5.94 4.81
CA SER A 167 -9.89 5.66 4.52
C SER A 167 -9.42 6.40 3.26
N PHE A 168 -10.27 6.48 2.24
CA PHE A 168 -9.99 7.22 1.00
C PHE A 168 -9.84 8.72 1.25
N ARG A 169 -10.73 9.32 2.05
CA ARG A 169 -10.58 10.73 2.48
C ARG A 169 -9.25 10.95 3.19
N LYS A 170 -8.87 10.06 4.10
CA LYS A 170 -7.60 10.14 4.82
C LYS A 170 -6.39 9.95 3.89
N HIS A 171 -6.52 9.12 2.85
CA HIS A 171 -5.52 8.91 1.82
C HIS A 171 -5.33 10.16 0.95
N LEU A 172 -6.43 10.84 0.56
CA LEU A 172 -6.36 12.11 -0.18
C LEU A 172 -5.64 13.21 0.61
N ILE A 173 -5.71 13.18 1.94
CA ILE A 173 -5.01 14.12 2.83
C ILE A 173 -3.53 13.71 3.04
N GLY A 174 -3.11 12.53 2.58
CA GLY A 174 -1.75 12.02 2.74
C GLY A 174 -1.45 11.41 4.12
N ALA A 175 -2.47 11.20 4.94
CA ALA A 175 -2.33 10.70 6.32
C ALA A 175 -2.64 9.20 6.47
N ALA A 176 -2.99 8.50 5.39
CA ALA A 176 -3.44 7.11 5.45
C ALA A 176 -2.30 6.12 5.72
N SER A 177 -2.54 5.22 6.69
CA SER A 177 -1.70 4.06 6.96
C SER A 177 -1.83 2.98 5.87
N ILE A 178 -0.90 2.02 5.86
CA ILE A 178 -0.93 0.87 4.93
C ILE A 178 -2.23 0.07 5.10
N PHE A 179 -2.71 -0.08 6.34
CA PHE A 179 -3.98 -0.77 6.63
C PHE A 179 -5.18 -0.03 6.05
N GLU A 180 -5.20 1.31 6.11
CA GLU A 180 -6.26 2.12 5.53
C GLU A 180 -6.20 2.08 3.99
N GLN A 181 -5.00 2.04 3.40
CA GLN A 181 -4.86 1.83 1.96
C GLN A 181 -5.38 0.45 1.54
N LEU A 182 -5.07 -0.60 2.31
CA LEU A 182 -5.63 -1.93 2.09
C LEU A 182 -7.16 -1.92 2.22
N ALA A 183 -7.70 -1.20 3.21
CA ALA A 183 -9.15 -1.07 3.40
C ALA A 183 -9.86 -0.40 2.22
N ILE A 184 -9.24 0.60 1.58
CA ILE A 184 -9.78 1.21 0.34
C ILE A 184 -9.89 0.15 -0.75
N VAL A 185 -8.81 -0.61 -0.97
CA VAL A 185 -8.75 -1.65 -2.00
C VAL A 185 -9.78 -2.75 -1.73
N THR A 186 -9.84 -3.23 -0.49
CA THR A 186 -10.80 -4.24 -0.07
C THR A 186 -12.23 -3.78 -0.21
N SER A 187 -12.55 -2.57 0.24
CA SER A 187 -13.88 -1.98 0.05
C SER A 187 -14.24 -1.91 -1.43
N THR A 188 -13.34 -1.41 -2.28
CA THR A 188 -13.57 -1.26 -3.72
C THR A 188 -13.88 -2.59 -4.38
N PHE A 189 -13.07 -3.62 -4.14
CA PHE A 189 -13.28 -4.93 -4.78
C PHE A 189 -14.44 -5.71 -4.17
N THR A 190 -14.77 -5.52 -2.89
CA THR A 190 -16.02 -6.04 -2.33
C THR A 190 -17.22 -5.51 -3.12
N TRP A 191 -17.26 -4.20 -3.38
CA TRP A 191 -18.36 -3.57 -4.13
C TRP A 191 -18.35 -3.85 -5.63
N LEU A 192 -17.20 -4.27 -6.16
CA LEU A 192 -17.05 -4.60 -7.57
C LEU A 192 -17.34 -6.08 -7.87
N THR A 193 -16.90 -7.01 -7.02
CA THR A 193 -16.95 -8.45 -7.32
C THR A 193 -17.89 -9.26 -6.44
N LEU A 194 -18.17 -8.83 -5.20
CA LEU A 194 -18.99 -9.58 -4.24
C LEU A 194 -20.41 -9.04 -4.11
N VAL A 195 -20.58 -7.73 -3.87
CA VAL A 195 -21.91 -7.10 -3.71
C VAL A 195 -22.83 -7.38 -4.90
N PRO A 196 -22.40 -7.27 -6.17
CA PRO A 196 -23.35 -7.38 -7.27
C PRO A 196 -23.90 -8.82 -7.43
N PRO A 197 -23.06 -9.88 -7.49
CA PRO A 197 -23.57 -11.25 -7.53
C PRO A 197 -24.41 -11.61 -6.30
N ALA A 198 -24.04 -11.11 -5.13
CA ALA A 198 -24.79 -11.30 -3.91
C ALA A 198 -26.18 -10.65 -3.94
N HIS A 199 -26.29 -9.42 -4.44
CA HIS A 199 -27.57 -8.70 -4.51
C HIS A 199 -28.56 -9.42 -5.43
N PHE A 200 -28.08 -9.90 -6.59
CA PHE A 200 -28.96 -10.56 -7.57
C PHE A 200 -29.24 -12.03 -7.26
N ASN A 201 -28.29 -12.78 -6.68
CA ASN A 201 -28.48 -14.20 -6.37
C ASN A 201 -28.94 -14.47 -4.93
N GLY A 202 -28.85 -13.49 -4.01
CA GLY A 202 -29.23 -13.62 -2.59
C GLY A 202 -28.18 -14.31 -1.70
N TYR A 203 -27.20 -14.97 -2.30
CA TYR A 203 -26.07 -15.63 -1.62
C TYR A 203 -24.77 -15.46 -2.42
N LEU A 204 -23.64 -15.87 -1.83
CA LEU A 204 -22.35 -15.95 -2.52
C LEU A 204 -21.82 -17.37 -2.59
N GLU A 205 -21.44 -17.81 -3.79
CA GLU A 205 -20.68 -19.04 -4.00
C GLU A 205 -19.83 -18.97 -5.27
N GLY A 206 -18.70 -19.68 -5.29
CA GLY A 206 -17.93 -19.94 -6.49
C GLY A 206 -17.05 -18.76 -6.94
N TRP A 207 -17.18 -18.37 -8.21
CA TRP A 207 -16.29 -17.41 -8.87
C TRP A 207 -16.16 -16.04 -8.19
N PRO A 208 -17.20 -15.39 -7.65
CA PRO A 208 -17.09 -14.09 -6.99
C PRO A 208 -16.02 -14.05 -5.89
N PHE A 209 -15.88 -15.11 -5.09
CA PHE A 209 -14.82 -15.21 -4.08
C PHE A 209 -13.44 -15.35 -4.72
N VAL A 210 -13.32 -16.20 -5.74
CA VAL A 210 -12.05 -16.36 -6.48
C VAL A 210 -11.62 -15.02 -7.07
N PHE A 211 -12.52 -14.30 -7.74
CA PHE A 211 -12.21 -13.00 -8.32
C PHE A 211 -11.96 -11.93 -7.29
N PHE A 212 -12.61 -11.96 -6.13
CA PHE A 212 -12.27 -11.05 -5.03
C PHE A 212 -10.78 -11.15 -4.68
N PHE A 213 -10.25 -12.37 -4.48
CA PHE A 213 -8.83 -12.58 -4.19
C PHE A 213 -7.93 -12.30 -5.40
N VAL A 214 -8.34 -12.69 -6.60
CA VAL A 214 -7.58 -12.44 -7.84
C VAL A 214 -7.44 -10.94 -8.10
N TYR A 215 -8.49 -10.13 -7.91
CA TYR A 215 -8.44 -8.68 -8.06
C TYR A 215 -7.54 -8.04 -7.00
N HIS A 216 -7.67 -8.45 -5.74
CA HIS A 216 -6.76 -8.00 -4.69
C HIS A 216 -5.31 -8.26 -5.11
N TYR A 217 -5.00 -9.50 -5.47
CA TYR A 217 -3.65 -9.88 -5.83
C TYR A 217 -3.15 -9.14 -7.08
N PHE A 218 -3.98 -8.99 -8.11
CA PHE A 218 -3.65 -8.31 -9.38
C PHE A 218 -3.24 -6.84 -9.18
N PHE A 219 -3.96 -6.10 -8.33
CA PHE A 219 -3.64 -4.70 -8.08
C PHE A 219 -2.51 -4.50 -7.06
N PHE A 220 -2.32 -5.44 -6.12
CA PHE A 220 -1.14 -5.48 -5.25
C PHE A 220 0.13 -6.04 -5.92
N PHE A 221 -0.01 -6.54 -7.14
CA PHE A 221 1.05 -7.21 -7.87
C PHE A 221 2.26 -6.31 -8.11
N ASN A 222 2.00 -5.07 -8.54
CA ASN A 222 3.03 -4.03 -8.72
C ASN A 222 3.82 -3.78 -7.44
N VAL A 223 3.14 -3.69 -6.30
CA VAL A 223 3.79 -3.47 -4.99
C VAL A 223 4.63 -4.69 -4.61
N SER A 224 4.12 -5.89 -4.86
CA SER A 224 4.80 -7.14 -4.50
C SER A 224 6.06 -7.38 -5.33
N VAL A 225 5.98 -7.20 -6.65
CA VAL A 225 7.13 -7.36 -7.58
C VAL A 225 8.22 -6.36 -7.22
N ARG A 226 7.86 -5.11 -6.95
CA ARG A 226 8.82 -4.05 -6.59
C ARG A 226 9.52 -4.33 -5.28
N LYS A 227 8.76 -4.69 -4.24
CA LYS A 227 9.34 -5.07 -2.95
C LYS A 227 10.30 -6.25 -3.09
N ARG A 228 9.97 -7.24 -3.93
CA ARG A 228 10.84 -8.40 -4.21
C ARG A 228 12.13 -8.01 -4.94
N LEU A 229 12.07 -7.09 -5.91
CA LEU A 229 13.24 -6.72 -6.72
C LEU A 229 14.18 -5.74 -6.01
N TYR A 230 13.63 -4.81 -5.23
CA TYR A 230 14.37 -3.65 -4.72
C TYR A 230 14.42 -3.55 -3.19
N GLY A 231 13.69 -4.42 -2.47
CA GLY A 231 13.57 -4.34 -1.02
C GLY A 231 12.61 -3.25 -0.57
N ASP A 232 12.86 -2.69 0.62
CA ASP A 232 12.03 -1.61 1.15
C ASP A 232 12.22 -0.33 0.32
N TYR A 233 11.09 0.31 -0.03
CA TYR A 233 11.00 1.44 -0.94
C TYR A 233 11.88 2.61 -0.50
N TYR A 234 13.01 2.83 -1.18
CA TYR A 234 13.65 4.14 -1.16
C TYR A 234 12.80 5.08 -2.02
N ALA A 235 12.14 6.05 -1.39
CA ALA A 235 11.41 7.10 -2.10
C ALA A 235 12.39 7.87 -2.98
N ARG A 236 12.29 7.66 -4.30
CA ARG A 236 13.08 8.41 -5.28
C ARG A 236 12.36 9.71 -5.64
N PRO A 237 13.10 10.74 -6.09
CA PRO A 237 12.48 11.91 -6.68
C PRO A 237 11.66 11.47 -7.89
N HIS A 238 10.35 11.71 -7.80
CA HIS A 238 9.37 11.41 -8.84
C HIS A 238 9.33 12.58 -9.81
N ASP A 239 9.49 12.31 -11.11
CA ASP A 239 9.41 13.33 -12.15
C ASP A 239 7.97 13.39 -12.69
N PRO A 240 7.24 14.51 -12.47
CA PRO A 240 5.85 14.68 -12.92
C PRO A 240 5.68 14.55 -14.43
N LYS A 241 6.75 14.66 -15.24
CA LYS A 241 6.69 14.45 -16.69
C LYS A 241 6.11 13.09 -17.07
N TRP A 242 6.35 12.07 -16.24
CA TRP A 242 5.92 10.69 -16.51
C TRP A 242 4.52 10.38 -15.98
N ASP A 243 3.84 11.34 -15.34
CA ASP A 243 2.46 11.20 -14.87
C ASP A 243 1.45 11.46 -15.99
N VAL A 244 1.50 10.65 -17.03
CA VAL A 244 0.60 10.75 -18.18
C VAL A 244 -0.78 10.24 -17.79
N ASN A 245 -1.66 11.17 -17.42
CA ASN A 245 -3.01 10.88 -17.00
C ASN A 245 -4.03 11.62 -17.86
N PRO A 246 -5.09 10.93 -18.34
CA PRO A 246 -6.19 11.62 -18.98
C PRO A 246 -6.95 12.53 -17.99
N PRO A 247 -7.83 13.42 -18.49
CA PRO A 247 -8.65 14.29 -17.65
C PRO A 247 -9.37 13.54 -16.52
N LYS A 248 -9.58 14.19 -15.37
CA LYS A 248 -10.19 13.56 -14.19
C LYS A 248 -11.60 12.98 -14.50
N TRP A 249 -12.39 13.69 -15.29
CA TRP A 249 -13.72 13.23 -15.70
C TRP A 249 -13.66 11.95 -16.53
N TYR A 250 -12.64 11.79 -17.36
CA TYR A 250 -12.44 10.61 -18.19
C TYR A 250 -12.11 9.37 -17.34
N ARG A 251 -11.26 9.56 -16.31
CA ARG A 251 -10.97 8.52 -15.31
C ARG A 251 -12.21 8.15 -14.50
N LEU A 252 -13.00 9.14 -14.10
CA LEU A 252 -14.26 8.90 -13.40
C LEU A 252 -15.24 8.10 -14.27
N LEU A 253 -15.39 8.48 -15.54
CA LEU A 253 -16.23 7.76 -16.50
C LEU A 253 -15.78 6.31 -16.66
N PHE A 254 -14.47 6.06 -16.75
CA PHE A 254 -13.93 4.70 -16.80
C PHE A 254 -14.26 3.91 -15.52
N CYS A 255 -14.04 4.48 -14.32
CA CYS A 255 -14.36 3.82 -13.07
C CYS A 255 -15.86 3.49 -12.95
N VAL A 256 -16.73 4.42 -13.34
CA VAL A 256 -18.18 4.22 -13.37
C VAL A 256 -18.56 3.16 -14.40
N GLY A 257 -17.99 3.20 -15.61
CA GLY A 257 -18.23 2.21 -16.66
C GLY A 257 -17.81 0.80 -16.23
N VAL A 258 -16.64 0.65 -15.60
CA VAL A 258 -16.18 -0.63 -15.05
C VAL A 258 -17.14 -1.11 -13.95
N MET A 259 -17.55 -0.24 -13.02
CA MET A 259 -18.51 -0.58 -11.97
C MET A 259 -19.84 -1.05 -12.57
N VAL A 260 -20.43 -0.29 -13.48
CA VAL A 260 -21.68 -0.64 -14.17
C VAL A 260 -21.53 -1.97 -14.90
N GLY A 261 -20.42 -2.20 -15.59
CA GLY A 261 -20.20 -3.45 -16.32
C GLY A 261 -20.12 -4.67 -15.42
N HIS A 262 -19.55 -4.55 -14.21
CA HIS A 262 -19.54 -5.64 -13.23
C HIS A 262 -20.93 -5.91 -12.65
N TRP A 263 -21.71 -4.86 -12.40
CA TRP A 263 -23.09 -4.99 -11.97
C TRP A 263 -23.99 -5.62 -13.04
N LEU A 264 -23.82 -5.22 -14.30
CA LEU A 264 -24.49 -5.84 -15.44
C LEU A 264 -24.09 -7.30 -15.59
N ALA A 265 -22.80 -7.65 -15.40
CA ALA A 265 -22.36 -9.04 -15.49
C ALA A 265 -23.01 -9.92 -14.41
N ALA A 266 -23.16 -9.38 -13.20
CA ALA A 266 -23.86 -10.08 -12.12
C ALA A 266 -25.38 -10.18 -12.35
N PHE A 267 -25.98 -9.21 -13.04
CA PHE A 267 -27.38 -9.25 -13.43
C PHE A 267 -27.64 -10.24 -14.57
N GLU A 268 -26.75 -10.29 -15.57
CA GLU A 268 -26.83 -11.16 -16.75
C GLU A 268 -26.53 -12.62 -16.44
N GLY A 269 -25.74 -12.89 -15.41
CA GLY A 269 -25.40 -14.25 -14.96
C GLY A 269 -26.15 -14.70 -13.71
N PRO A 270 -27.49 -14.92 -13.73
CA PRO A 270 -28.19 -15.51 -12.61
C PRO A 270 -27.97 -17.02 -12.55
N GLU A 271 -27.92 -17.54 -11.32
CA GLU A 271 -27.73 -18.96 -10.96
C GLU A 271 -26.29 -19.49 -11.09
N LEU A 272 -25.32 -18.85 -10.42
CA LEU A 272 -23.95 -19.39 -10.30
C LEU A 272 -23.88 -20.84 -9.81
N HIS A 273 -24.87 -21.28 -9.02
CA HIS A 273 -24.97 -22.67 -8.54
C HIS A 273 -25.27 -23.68 -9.66
N ARG A 274 -25.83 -23.24 -10.79
CA ARG A 274 -26.08 -24.10 -11.95
C ARG A 274 -24.88 -24.22 -12.87
N ILE A 275 -23.79 -23.50 -12.59
CA ILE A 275 -22.54 -23.63 -13.35
C ILE A 275 -21.94 -24.99 -13.02
N PRO A 276 -21.89 -25.94 -13.96
CA PRO A 276 -21.31 -27.25 -13.70
C PRO A 276 -19.84 -27.07 -13.30
N GLY A 277 -19.46 -27.68 -12.19
CA GLY A 277 -18.07 -27.77 -11.75
C GLY A 277 -17.22 -28.69 -12.64
N GLY A 278 -15.91 -28.74 -12.37
CA GLY A 278 -14.99 -29.65 -13.06
C GLY A 278 -14.36 -29.06 -14.32
N TRP A 279 -14.27 -29.87 -15.39
CA TRP A 279 -13.51 -29.57 -16.61
C TRP A 279 -14.04 -28.38 -17.41
N THR A 280 -15.33 -28.08 -17.29
CA THR A 280 -15.99 -26.89 -17.87
C THR A 280 -15.38 -25.57 -17.40
N ASN A 281 -14.78 -25.56 -16.21
CA ASN A 281 -14.17 -24.38 -15.59
C ASN A 281 -12.67 -24.23 -15.92
N VAL A 282 -12.07 -25.20 -16.61
CA VAL A 282 -10.63 -25.19 -16.95
C VAL A 282 -10.30 -23.98 -17.83
N GLY A 283 -11.18 -23.61 -18.77
CA GLY A 283 -10.99 -22.42 -19.59
C GLY A 283 -10.85 -21.14 -18.75
N VAL A 284 -11.70 -20.95 -17.73
CA VAL A 284 -11.63 -19.79 -16.84
C VAL A 284 -10.34 -19.80 -16.02
N TRP A 285 -9.94 -20.96 -15.48
CA TRP A 285 -8.67 -21.08 -14.76
C TRP A 285 -7.46 -20.76 -15.63
N ILE A 286 -7.44 -21.23 -16.87
CA ILE A 286 -6.39 -20.89 -17.85
C ILE A 286 -6.36 -19.38 -18.08
N LEU A 287 -7.52 -18.73 -18.25
CA LEU A 287 -7.61 -17.28 -18.44
C LEU A 287 -7.10 -16.51 -17.21
N ILE A 288 -7.44 -16.95 -15.99
CA ILE A 288 -6.93 -16.35 -14.75
C ILE A 288 -5.40 -16.46 -14.69
N ILE A 289 -4.86 -17.66 -14.93
CA ILE A 289 -3.41 -17.90 -14.92
C ILE A 289 -2.72 -17.04 -15.98
N LEU A 290 -3.25 -17.00 -17.21
CA LEU A 290 -2.73 -16.19 -18.30
C LEU A 290 -2.72 -14.70 -17.92
N THR A 291 -3.80 -14.21 -17.32
CA THR A 291 -3.92 -12.83 -16.83
C THR A 291 -2.84 -12.51 -15.80
N MET A 292 -2.68 -13.37 -14.79
CA MET A 292 -1.67 -13.17 -13.73
C MET A 292 -0.25 -13.23 -14.28
N LEU A 293 0.05 -14.19 -15.17
CA LEU A 293 1.36 -14.32 -15.79
C LEU A 293 1.68 -13.12 -16.68
N MET A 294 0.71 -12.64 -17.46
CA MET A 294 0.88 -11.45 -18.31
C MET A 294 1.16 -10.22 -17.44
N GLN A 295 0.40 -10.02 -16.37
CA GLN A 295 0.62 -8.92 -15.42
C GLN A 295 2.00 -9.01 -14.75
N TYR A 296 2.40 -10.22 -14.31
CA TYR A 296 3.69 -10.45 -13.66
C TYR A 296 4.84 -10.09 -14.56
N ASN A 297 4.88 -10.68 -15.76
CA ASN A 297 5.99 -10.48 -16.67
C ASN A 297 6.07 -9.02 -17.11
N SER A 298 4.94 -8.39 -17.45
CA SER A 298 4.91 -6.99 -17.90
C SER A 298 5.45 -6.04 -16.82
N THR A 299 4.98 -6.22 -15.59
CA THR A 299 5.43 -5.44 -14.43
C THR A 299 6.91 -5.67 -14.14
N LEU A 300 7.37 -6.92 -14.18
CA LEU A 300 8.75 -7.29 -13.89
C LEU A 300 9.73 -6.64 -14.88
N TYR A 301 9.43 -6.74 -16.18
CA TYR A 301 10.26 -6.11 -17.21
C TYR A 301 10.20 -4.59 -17.09
N LEU A 302 9.03 -3.99 -16.93
CA LEU A 302 8.94 -2.54 -16.80
C LEU A 302 9.70 -2.02 -15.57
N ALA A 303 9.54 -2.68 -14.42
CA ALA A 303 10.24 -2.32 -13.19
C ALA A 303 11.76 -2.38 -13.37
N LYS A 304 12.30 -3.42 -14.03
CA LYS A 304 13.74 -3.58 -14.23
C LYS A 304 14.39 -2.43 -15.02
N TYR A 305 13.67 -1.86 -16.00
CA TYR A 305 14.21 -0.88 -16.94
C TYR A 305 13.78 0.56 -16.66
N SER A 306 12.52 0.77 -16.29
CA SER A 306 11.99 2.11 -16.02
C SER A 306 12.21 2.53 -14.58
N GLU A 307 12.13 1.59 -13.63
CA GLU A 307 12.09 1.97 -12.23
C GLU A 307 13.49 2.14 -11.64
N LYS A 308 14.55 1.55 -12.21
CA LYS A 308 15.92 1.79 -11.71
C LYS A 308 16.38 3.25 -11.85
N VAL A 309 15.77 4.00 -12.75
CA VAL A 309 16.21 5.32 -13.21
C VAL A 309 15.10 6.35 -12.99
N VAL A 310 15.45 7.62 -12.75
CA VAL A 310 14.47 8.72 -12.64
C VAL A 310 13.83 9.00 -14.00
N VAL A 311 14.63 8.87 -15.07
CA VAL A 311 14.21 9.00 -16.45
C VAL A 311 14.46 7.67 -17.16
N PRO A 312 13.44 7.02 -17.74
CA PRO A 312 13.58 5.80 -18.52
C PRO A 312 14.68 5.93 -19.58
N THR A 313 15.66 5.02 -19.55
CA THR A 313 16.86 5.10 -20.42
C THR A 313 16.70 4.38 -21.75
N ALA A 314 15.75 3.44 -21.86
CA ALA A 314 15.50 2.68 -23.07
C ALA A 314 14.06 2.20 -23.16
N VAL A 315 13.59 2.00 -24.39
CA VAL A 315 12.29 1.38 -24.69
C VAL A 315 12.37 -0.12 -24.40
N VAL A 316 11.45 -0.64 -23.60
CA VAL A 316 11.38 -2.07 -23.27
C VAL A 316 10.73 -2.83 -24.42
N GLN A 317 11.46 -3.75 -25.05
CA GLN A 317 11.00 -4.52 -26.20
C GLN A 317 10.94 -6.05 -25.94
N PHE A 318 11.19 -6.47 -24.69
CA PHE A 318 11.33 -7.88 -24.32
C PHE A 318 10.13 -8.40 -23.52
N GLY A 319 9.95 -9.72 -23.53
CA GLY A 319 8.83 -10.36 -22.85
C GLY A 319 7.49 -10.03 -23.51
N PRO A 320 6.43 -9.73 -22.73
CA PRO A 320 5.12 -9.39 -23.27
C PRO A 320 5.12 -8.21 -24.26
N TYR A 321 6.06 -7.28 -24.09
CA TYR A 321 6.25 -6.12 -24.96
C TYR A 321 6.66 -6.47 -26.40
N ARG A 322 7.03 -7.72 -26.68
CA ARG A 322 7.33 -8.18 -28.05
C ARG A 322 6.07 -8.47 -28.86
N TRP A 323 4.94 -8.71 -28.19
CA TRP A 323 3.68 -9.06 -28.86
C TRP A 323 2.70 -7.89 -28.92
N VAL A 324 2.65 -7.08 -27.85
CA VAL A 324 1.77 -5.92 -27.72
C VAL A 324 2.52 -4.78 -27.05
N ARG A 325 2.23 -3.54 -27.45
CA ARG A 325 2.90 -2.34 -26.91
C ARG A 325 2.55 -2.05 -25.45
N HIS A 326 1.31 -2.36 -25.04
CA HIS A 326 0.79 -2.02 -23.70
C HIS A 326 0.26 -3.24 -22.94
N PRO A 327 1.12 -4.22 -22.61
CA PRO A 327 0.68 -5.50 -22.06
C PRO A 327 0.07 -5.41 -20.64
N ILE A 328 0.34 -4.34 -19.88
CA ILE A 328 -0.31 -4.09 -18.57
C ILE A 328 -1.78 -3.67 -18.75
N TYR A 329 -2.11 -2.98 -19.84
CA TYR A 329 -3.50 -2.64 -20.15
C TYR A 329 -4.23 -3.88 -20.67
N SER A 330 -3.58 -4.64 -21.55
CA SER A 330 -4.09 -5.93 -22.03
C SER A 330 -4.42 -6.90 -20.89
N SER A 331 -3.56 -7.04 -19.87
CA SER A 331 -3.84 -7.89 -18.72
C SER A 331 -4.99 -7.37 -17.87
N THR A 332 -5.15 -6.05 -17.73
CA THR A 332 -6.29 -5.47 -16.99
C THR A 332 -7.60 -5.69 -17.74
N MET A 333 -7.59 -5.53 -19.07
CA MET A 333 -8.73 -5.86 -19.94
C MET A 333 -9.07 -7.35 -19.85
N LEU A 334 -8.06 -8.22 -19.88
CA LEU A 334 -8.23 -9.66 -19.77
C LEU A 334 -8.78 -10.06 -18.40
N LEU A 335 -8.39 -9.39 -17.31
CA LEU A 335 -8.95 -9.61 -15.97
C LEU A 335 -10.47 -9.38 -15.96
N PHE A 336 -10.90 -8.24 -16.51
CA PHE A 336 -12.33 -7.89 -16.56
C PHE A 336 -13.11 -8.80 -17.50
N ALA A 337 -12.51 -9.17 -18.64
CA ALA A 337 -13.09 -10.12 -19.57
C ALA A 337 -13.25 -11.51 -18.92
N THR A 338 -12.24 -11.97 -18.19
CA THR A 338 -12.25 -13.26 -17.50
C THR A 338 -13.32 -13.31 -16.41
N TYR A 339 -13.56 -12.19 -15.71
CA TYR A 339 -14.69 -12.06 -14.78
C TYR A 339 -16.04 -12.24 -15.48
N CYS A 340 -16.27 -11.54 -16.60
CA CYS A 340 -17.52 -11.65 -17.35
C CYS A 340 -17.73 -13.06 -17.93
N VAL A 341 -16.66 -13.69 -18.44
CA VAL A 341 -16.71 -15.08 -18.93
C VAL A 341 -17.04 -16.06 -17.80
N ALA A 342 -16.49 -15.86 -16.60
CA ALA A 342 -16.78 -16.71 -15.45
C ALA A 342 -18.24 -16.60 -14.99
N LEU A 343 -18.85 -15.43 -15.12
CA LEU A 343 -20.28 -15.21 -14.89
C LEU A 343 -21.16 -15.57 -16.09
N ARG A 344 -20.57 -16.00 -17.20
CA ARG A 344 -21.25 -16.27 -18.49
C ARG A 344 -22.10 -15.10 -18.98
N ALA A 345 -21.55 -13.89 -18.86
CA ALA A 345 -22.20 -12.64 -19.21
C ALA A 345 -21.60 -12.02 -20.50
N PRO A 346 -21.98 -12.51 -21.71
CA PRO A 346 -21.40 -12.05 -22.97
C PRO A 346 -21.74 -10.60 -23.33
N LEU A 347 -22.91 -10.08 -22.97
CA LEU A 347 -23.27 -8.68 -23.25
C LEU A 347 -22.45 -7.73 -22.37
N SER A 348 -22.30 -8.08 -21.11
CA SER A 348 -21.48 -7.35 -20.15
C SER A 348 -20.00 -7.40 -20.52
N LEU A 349 -19.53 -8.53 -21.04
CA LEU A 349 -18.19 -8.66 -21.62
C LEU A 349 -17.96 -7.63 -22.74
N LEU A 350 -18.89 -7.53 -23.70
CA LEU A 350 -18.79 -6.58 -24.81
C LEU A 350 -18.80 -5.13 -24.30
N PHE A 351 -19.67 -4.82 -23.35
CA PHE A 351 -19.74 -3.51 -22.73
C PHE A 351 -18.43 -3.12 -22.04
N VAL A 352 -17.88 -4.00 -21.19
CA VAL A 352 -16.63 -3.71 -20.47
C VAL A 352 -15.44 -3.65 -21.43
N ALA A 353 -15.41 -4.49 -22.46
CA ALA A 353 -14.39 -4.42 -23.50
C ALA A 353 -14.40 -3.06 -24.22
N ALA A 354 -15.59 -2.55 -24.57
CA ALA A 354 -15.74 -1.23 -25.19
C ALA A 354 -15.27 -0.09 -24.26
N VAL A 355 -15.69 -0.12 -22.98
CA VAL A 355 -15.26 0.86 -21.97
C VAL A 355 -13.73 0.87 -21.82
N CYS A 356 -13.12 -0.31 -21.74
CA CYS A 356 -11.68 -0.45 -21.66
C CYS A 356 -10.95 0.04 -22.90
N LEU A 357 -11.41 -0.34 -24.10
CA LEU A 357 -10.79 0.07 -25.36
C LEU A 357 -10.79 1.59 -25.48
N PHE A 358 -11.93 2.24 -25.22
CA PHE A 358 -12.03 3.70 -25.25
C PHE A 358 -11.03 4.34 -24.26
N TYR A 359 -11.03 3.90 -23.00
CA TYR A 359 -10.16 4.47 -21.99
C TYR A 359 -8.66 4.28 -22.29
N TYR A 360 -8.26 3.03 -22.55
CA TYR A 360 -6.86 2.69 -22.77
C TYR A 360 -6.33 3.20 -24.10
N GLU A 361 -7.16 3.35 -25.13
CA GLU A 361 -6.72 3.98 -26.38
C GLU A 361 -6.27 5.42 -26.15
N GLN A 362 -7.07 6.22 -25.43
CA GLN A 362 -6.71 7.60 -25.15
C GLN A 362 -5.48 7.69 -24.24
N LYS A 363 -5.39 6.82 -23.22
CA LYS A 363 -4.21 6.77 -22.34
C LYS A 363 -2.95 6.37 -23.11
N ALA A 364 -3.04 5.34 -23.94
CA ALA A 364 -1.93 4.90 -24.78
C ALA A 364 -1.49 6.02 -25.72
N LYS A 365 -2.39 6.69 -26.44
CA LYS A 365 -2.01 7.80 -27.35
C LYS A 365 -1.18 8.88 -26.65
N LEU A 366 -1.55 9.26 -25.43
CA LEU A 366 -0.81 10.25 -24.65
C LEU A 366 0.58 9.71 -24.23
N GLU A 367 0.65 8.45 -23.80
CA GLU A 367 1.90 7.82 -23.41
C GLU A 367 2.84 7.63 -24.60
N GLU A 368 2.32 7.18 -25.74
CA GLU A 368 3.08 7.01 -26.98
C GLU A 368 3.61 8.34 -27.50
N ALA A 369 2.84 9.44 -27.41
CA ALA A 369 3.31 10.78 -27.76
C ALA A 369 4.51 11.20 -26.88
N LEU A 370 4.44 10.96 -25.57
CA LEU A 370 5.56 11.22 -24.65
C LEU A 370 6.77 10.32 -24.95
N MET A 371 6.54 9.05 -25.32
CA MET A 371 7.62 8.14 -25.71
C MET A 371 8.30 8.61 -26.99
N VAL A 372 7.56 9.09 -27.98
CA VAL A 372 8.12 9.67 -29.22
C VAL A 372 8.92 10.94 -28.91
N GLU A 373 8.40 11.84 -28.07
CA GLU A 373 9.12 13.04 -27.65
C GLU A 373 10.46 12.72 -26.97
N THR A 374 10.49 11.66 -26.15
CA THR A 374 11.67 11.33 -25.33
C THR A 374 12.68 10.44 -26.05
N PHE A 375 12.21 9.45 -26.83
CA PHE A 375 13.05 8.43 -27.46
C PHE A 375 13.18 8.57 -28.98
N GLY A 376 12.39 9.46 -29.60
CA GLY A 376 12.42 9.73 -31.04
C GLY A 376 12.28 8.46 -31.88
N GLU A 377 13.18 8.28 -32.83
CA GLU A 377 13.18 7.18 -33.80
C GLU A 377 13.19 5.79 -33.15
N ARG A 378 13.83 5.62 -31.98
CA ARG A 378 13.89 4.31 -31.30
C ARG A 378 12.50 3.79 -30.92
N TYR A 379 11.60 4.68 -30.53
CA TYR A 379 10.23 4.29 -30.23
C TYR A 379 9.41 4.06 -31.50
N VAL A 380 9.64 4.87 -32.53
CA VAL A 380 8.98 4.70 -33.84
C VAL A 380 9.35 3.35 -34.45
N GLU A 381 10.62 2.95 -34.43
CA GLU A 381 11.08 1.64 -34.89
C GLU A 381 10.46 0.48 -34.09
N TYR A 382 10.32 0.66 -32.77
CA TYR A 382 9.62 -0.33 -31.94
C TYR A 382 8.14 -0.42 -32.33
N ALA A 383 7.46 0.71 -32.53
CA ALA A 383 6.05 0.75 -32.89
C ALA A 383 5.75 0.20 -34.29
N THR A 384 6.70 0.30 -35.25
CA THR A 384 6.56 -0.34 -36.56
C THR A 384 6.74 -1.86 -36.48
N LYS A 385 7.62 -2.33 -35.60
CA LYS A 385 7.84 -3.77 -35.34
C LYS A 385 6.68 -4.41 -34.60
N VAL A 386 6.16 -3.74 -33.56
CA VAL A 386 5.04 -4.23 -32.73
C VAL A 386 3.77 -3.48 -33.10
N ARG A 387 3.08 -4.01 -34.12
CA ARG A 387 1.86 -3.39 -34.68
C ARG A 387 0.73 -3.30 -33.65
N TYR A 388 0.55 -4.35 -32.85
CA TYR A 388 -0.58 -4.48 -31.93
C TYR A 388 -0.40 -3.64 -30.65
N LYS A 389 -1.44 -2.91 -30.25
CA LYS A 389 -1.48 -2.09 -29.04
C LYS A 389 -1.84 -2.91 -27.81
N PHE A 390 -2.97 -3.61 -27.87
CA PHE A 390 -3.60 -4.25 -26.71
C PHE A 390 -3.91 -5.72 -26.95
N ILE A 391 -4.49 -6.08 -28.09
CA ILE A 391 -4.91 -7.45 -28.34
C ILE A 391 -4.06 -8.00 -29.49
N PRO A 392 -3.27 -9.06 -29.24
CA PRO A 392 -2.49 -9.69 -30.29
C PRO A 392 -3.40 -10.06 -31.47
N PHE A 393 -2.97 -9.75 -32.69
CA PHE A 393 -3.67 -10.07 -33.93
C PHE A 393 -4.99 -9.33 -34.20
N ILE A 394 -5.42 -8.43 -33.31
CA ILE A 394 -6.66 -7.66 -33.50
C ILE A 394 -6.37 -6.16 -33.53
N TYR A 395 -5.79 -5.64 -32.45
CA TYR A 395 -5.62 -4.19 -32.29
C TYR A 395 -4.39 -3.82 -31.46
#